data_AF-A0A178V9B2-F1
#
_entry.id   AF-A0A178V9B2-F1
#
_cell.length_a   1.000
_cell.length_b   1.000
_cell.length_c   1.000
_cell.angle_alpha   90.00
_cell.angle_beta   90.00
_cell.angle_gamma   90.00
#
_symmetry.space_group_name_H-M   'P 1'
#
loop_
_entity.id
_entity.type
_entity.pdbx_description
1 polymer ?
#
loop_
_entity_poly.entity_id
_entity_poly.type
_entity_poly.pdbx_seq_one_letter_code
_entity_poly.pdbx_strand_id
1 'polypeptide(L)'
;MWESDPLVYSNLVEILRKEAKEGSSRKPKSCSRAALWLTRAMDFTLALLQRLVKDMSQNMEQAIEECYNLTIKPWHGWISSAAFKVALKLVPNNNTFINVLAAKDETHQMVQDDITSLISLLIPLLSQLHSILELYEVSKLKSP
;
A
#
# COMPACT_ATOMS: atom_id res chain seq x y z
N MET A 1 22.34 -5.39 -1.68
CA MET A 1 22.12 -3.98 -2.05
C MET A 1 22.16 -3.11 -0.80
N TRP A 2 21.29 -3.31 0.20
CA TRP A 2 21.45 -2.64 1.51
C TRP A 2 22.78 -3.01 2.22
N GLU A 3 23.16 -4.30 2.16
CA GLU A 3 24.41 -4.85 2.73
C GLU A 3 25.67 -4.39 2.01
N SER A 4 25.52 -3.73 0.86
CA SER A 4 26.63 -3.41 -0.03
C SER A 4 27.34 -2.11 0.37
N ASP A 5 26.62 -1.15 0.97
CA ASP A 5 27.15 0.13 1.45
C ASP A 5 26.17 0.80 2.44
N PRO A 6 26.30 0.55 3.75
CA PRO A 6 25.34 1.00 4.76
C PRO A 6 25.14 2.53 4.82
N LEU A 7 26.14 3.32 4.42
CA LEU A 7 26.06 4.79 4.44
C LEU A 7 25.20 5.30 3.28
N VAL A 8 25.34 4.70 2.10
CA VAL A 8 24.59 5.04 0.89
C VAL A 8 23.16 4.48 0.91
N TYR A 9 22.93 3.34 1.55
CA TYR A 9 21.59 2.73 1.70
C TYR A 9 20.97 3.00 3.08
N SER A 10 21.35 4.10 3.73
CA SER A 10 20.95 4.44 5.11
C SER A 10 19.45 4.69 5.28
N ASN A 11 18.76 5.17 4.24
CA ASN A 11 17.31 5.29 4.21
C ASN A 11 16.78 5.27 2.76
N LEU A 12 15.47 5.05 2.62
CA LEU A 12 14.81 4.93 1.30
C LEU A 12 15.05 6.14 0.39
N VAL A 13 15.12 7.37 0.94
CA VAL A 13 15.32 8.60 0.16
C VAL A 13 16.68 8.59 -0.52
N GLU A 14 17.73 8.17 0.18
CA GLU A 14 19.08 8.09 -0.41
C GLU A 14 19.17 7.03 -1.50
N ILE A 15 18.48 5.90 -1.32
CA ILE A 15 18.42 4.83 -2.33
C ILE A 15 17.78 5.35 -3.62
N LEU A 16 16.61 5.97 -3.50
CA LEU A 16 15.89 6.53 -4.65
C LEU A 16 16.66 7.68 -5.30
N ARG A 17 17.32 8.52 -4.50
CA ARG A 17 18.19 9.61 -4.99
C ARG A 17 19.35 9.07 -5.82
N LYS A 18 20.02 8.03 -5.33
CA LYS A 18 21.12 7.38 -6.04
C LYS A 18 20.66 6.82 -7.37
N GLU A 19 19.58 6.05 -7.37
CA GLU A 19 19.04 5.48 -8.60
C GLU A 19 18.63 6.55 -9.61
N ALA A 20 18.10 7.69 -9.14
CA ALA A 20 17.74 8.81 -10.01
C ALA A 20 18.99 9.43 -10.65
N LYS A 21 20.04 9.69 -9.86
CA LYS A 21 21.32 10.22 -10.35
C LYS A 21 22.01 9.28 -11.35
N GLU A 22 21.90 7.98 -11.13
CA GLU A 22 22.48 6.94 -12.00
C GLU A 22 21.60 6.60 -13.22
N GLY A 23 20.42 7.22 -13.35
CA GLY A 23 19.46 6.91 -14.42
C GLY A 23 18.89 5.48 -14.35
N SER A 24 18.94 4.85 -13.17
CA SER A 24 18.57 3.45 -12.97
C SER A 24 17.18 3.26 -12.36
N SER A 25 16.50 4.33 -11.91
CA SER A 25 15.17 4.31 -11.25
C SER A 25 14.05 3.63 -12.05
N ARG A 26 14.19 3.52 -13.38
CA ARG A 26 13.18 2.90 -14.25
C ARG A 26 13.49 1.45 -14.58
N LYS A 27 14.66 0.92 -14.20
CA LYS A 27 15.05 -0.47 -14.46
C LYS A 27 14.07 -1.42 -13.77
N PRO A 28 13.72 -2.58 -14.37
CA PRO A 28 12.72 -3.50 -13.81
C PRO A 28 12.96 -3.92 -12.35
N LYS A 29 14.22 -4.03 -11.93
CA LYS A 29 14.65 -4.45 -10.58
C LYS A 29 15.14 -3.31 -9.69
N SER A 30 14.77 -2.06 -10.01
CA SER A 30 15.15 -0.89 -9.20
C SER A 30 14.35 -0.80 -7.89
N CYS A 31 14.99 -0.27 -6.86
CA CYS A 31 14.34 0.06 -5.60
C CYS A 31 13.26 1.13 -5.77
N SER A 32 13.43 2.07 -6.70
CA SER A 32 12.45 3.10 -7.02
C SER A 32 11.14 2.50 -7.52
N ARG A 33 11.20 1.48 -8.39
CA ARG A 33 10.00 0.73 -8.81
C ARG A 33 9.39 -0.07 -7.66
N ALA A 34 10.21 -0.71 -6.82
CA ALA A 34 9.71 -1.46 -5.67
C ALA A 34 8.98 -0.53 -4.68
N ALA A 35 9.58 0.63 -4.38
CA ALA A 35 9.00 1.66 -3.52
C ALA A 35 7.68 2.22 -4.08
N LEU A 36 7.61 2.45 -5.39
CA LEU A 36 6.37 2.86 -6.05
C LEU A 36 5.24 1.83 -5.85
N TRP A 37 5.52 0.55 -6.08
CA TRP A 37 4.51 -0.50 -5.93
C TRP A 37 4.10 -0.71 -4.48
N LEU A 38 5.04 -0.61 -3.55
CA LEU A 38 4.75 -0.64 -2.12
C LEU A 38 3.86 0.54 -1.71
N THR A 39 4.15 1.75 -2.20
CA THR A 39 3.36 2.96 -1.89
C THR A 39 1.92 2.80 -2.37
N ARG A 40 1.70 2.30 -3.60
CA ARG A 40 0.35 2.03 -4.11
C ARG A 40 -0.39 0.92 -3.33
N ALA A 41 0.34 -0.11 -2.88
CA ALA A 41 -0.22 -1.12 -1.99
C ALA A 41 -0.65 -0.53 -0.65
N MET A 42 0.14 0.40 -0.10
CA MET A 42 -0.20 1.12 1.12
C MET A 42 -1.35 2.11 0.92
N ASP A 43 -1.49 2.75 -0.25
CA ASP A 43 -2.67 3.58 -0.57
C ASP A 43 -3.96 2.75 -0.53
N PHE A 44 -3.94 1.55 -1.14
CA PHE A 44 -5.05 0.60 -1.06
C PHE A 44 -5.37 0.23 0.38
N THR A 45 -4.36 -0.12 1.18
CA THR A 45 -4.53 -0.45 2.60
C THR A 45 -5.10 0.74 3.37
N LEU A 46 -4.58 1.95 3.19
CA LEU A 46 -5.07 3.16 3.84
C LEU A 46 -6.55 3.40 3.50
N ALA A 47 -6.93 3.28 2.22
CA ALA A 47 -8.32 3.43 1.79
C ALA A 47 -9.24 2.41 2.46
N LEU A 48 -8.81 1.15 2.57
CA LEU A 48 -9.56 0.10 3.25
C LEU A 48 -9.70 0.40 4.74
N LEU A 49 -8.61 0.73 5.44
CA LEU A 49 -8.62 1.09 6.86
C LEU A 49 -9.54 2.28 7.14
N GLN A 50 -9.50 3.32 6.29
CA GLN A 50 -10.40 4.48 6.40
C GLN A 50 -11.87 4.12 6.21
N ARG A 51 -12.18 3.14 5.37
CA ARG A 51 -13.55 2.63 5.22
C ARG A 51 -13.95 1.81 6.45
N LEU A 52 -13.07 0.95 6.97
CA LEU A 52 -13.33 0.14 8.16
C LEU A 52 -13.63 0.99 9.39
N VAL A 53 -12.84 2.04 9.65
CA VAL A 53 -13.08 2.95 10.77
C VAL A 53 -14.43 3.67 10.67
N LYS A 54 -14.98 3.86 9.47
CA LYS A 54 -16.32 4.46 9.33
C LYS A 54 -17.44 3.47 9.56
N ASP A 55 -17.25 2.22 9.14
CA ASP A 55 -18.25 1.16 9.24
C ASP A 55 -17.56 -0.21 9.30
N MET A 56 -17.39 -0.74 10.51
CA MET A 56 -16.85 -2.08 10.75
C MET A 56 -17.86 -3.19 10.40
N SER A 57 -19.09 -2.87 9.99
CA SER A 57 -20.15 -3.83 9.63
C SER A 57 -20.32 -4.04 8.11
N GLN A 58 -19.66 -3.23 7.30
CA GLN A 58 -19.79 -3.23 5.84
C GLN A 58 -19.41 -4.57 5.17
N ASN A 59 -19.93 -4.78 3.96
CA ASN A 59 -19.53 -5.93 3.15
C ASN A 59 -18.05 -5.82 2.75
N MET A 60 -17.23 -6.78 3.22
CA MET A 60 -15.77 -6.75 3.04
C MET A 60 -15.34 -6.93 1.59
N GLU A 61 -16.03 -7.78 0.83
CA GLU A 61 -15.75 -8.00 -0.59
C GLU A 61 -15.96 -6.71 -1.38
N GLN A 62 -17.13 -6.09 -1.21
CA GLN A 62 -17.44 -4.79 -1.83
C GLN A 62 -16.44 -3.72 -1.40
N ALA A 63 -16.08 -3.68 -0.12
CA ALA A 63 -15.14 -2.70 0.40
C ALA A 63 -13.75 -2.80 -0.24
N ILE A 64 -13.24 -4.03 -0.38
CA ILE A 64 -11.96 -4.31 -1.03
C ILE A 64 -12.03 -4.00 -2.53
N GLU A 65 -13.12 -4.35 -3.21
CA GLU A 65 -13.29 -4.05 -4.64
C GLU A 65 -13.28 -2.55 -4.92
N GLU A 66 -14.01 -1.75 -4.13
CA GLU A 66 -14.04 -0.30 -4.28
C GLU A 66 -12.69 0.35 -4.01
N CYS A 67 -11.99 -0.07 -2.94
CA CYS A 67 -10.64 0.43 -2.64
C CYS A 67 -9.67 0.08 -3.77
N TYR A 68 -9.73 -1.14 -4.30
CA TYR A 68 -8.89 -1.58 -5.41
C TYR A 68 -9.11 -0.73 -6.66
N ASN A 69 -10.37 -0.49 -7.03
CA ASN A 69 -10.75 0.33 -8.18
C ASN A 69 -10.25 1.77 -8.05
N LEU A 70 -10.29 2.34 -6.84
CA LEU A 70 -9.84 3.70 -6.56
C LEU A 70 -8.31 3.86 -6.61
N THR A 71 -7.56 2.85 -6.20
CA THR A 71 -6.12 2.99 -5.87
C THR A 71 -5.20 2.27 -6.86
N ILE A 72 -5.19 0.94 -6.83
CA ILE A 72 -4.22 0.11 -7.55
C ILE A 72 -4.67 -0.21 -8.97
N LYS A 73 -5.98 -0.34 -9.21
CA LYS A 73 -6.55 -0.74 -10.51
C LYS A 73 -5.99 0.04 -11.71
N PRO A 74 -5.82 1.38 -11.67
CA PRO A 74 -5.28 2.15 -12.80
C PRO A 74 -3.87 1.72 -13.23
N TRP A 75 -3.14 1.06 -12.34
CA TRP A 75 -1.74 0.64 -12.52
C TRP A 75 -1.59 -0.82 -12.90
N HIS A 76 -2.63 -1.64 -12.70
CA HIS A 76 -2.66 -3.06 -13.06
C HIS A 76 -2.97 -3.28 -14.54
N GLY A 77 -2.16 -4.09 -15.20
CA GLY A 77 -2.52 -4.70 -16.49
C GLY A 77 -3.68 -5.70 -16.37
N TRP A 78 -4.09 -6.28 -17.51
CA TRP A 78 -5.22 -7.22 -17.57
C TRP A 78 -4.97 -8.50 -16.75
N ILE A 79 -3.73 -8.99 -16.71
CA ILE A 79 -3.34 -10.20 -15.96
C ILE A 79 -3.55 -9.96 -14.45
N SER A 80 -2.93 -8.91 -13.90
CA SER A 80 -3.06 -8.56 -12.48
C SER A 80 -4.51 -8.23 -12.10
N SER A 81 -5.27 -7.64 -13.04
CA SER A 81 -6.70 -7.39 -12.86
C SER A 81 -7.52 -8.67 -12.79
N ALA A 82 -7.22 -9.68 -13.61
CA ALA A 82 -7.89 -10.96 -13.58
C ALA A 82 -7.56 -11.73 -12.29
N ALA A 83 -6.28 -11.70 -11.88
CA ALA A 83 -5.85 -12.30 -10.61
C ALA A 83 -6.57 -11.67 -9.40
N PHE A 84 -6.73 -10.35 -9.38
CA PHE A 84 -7.50 -9.67 -8.32
C PHE A 84 -8.93 -10.17 -8.23
N LYS A 85 -9.64 -10.35 -9.35
CA LYS A 85 -11.02 -10.88 -9.34
C LYS A 85 -11.12 -12.29 -8.75
N VAL A 86 -10.08 -13.10 -8.91
CA VAL A 86 -10.02 -14.43 -8.27
C VAL A 86 -9.76 -14.29 -6.78
N ALA A 87 -8.80 -13.45 -6.38
CA ALA A 87 -8.48 -13.20 -4.98
C ALA A 87 -9.65 -12.59 -4.20
N LEU A 88 -10.44 -11.72 -4.85
CA LEU A 88 -11.62 -11.10 -4.26
C LEU A 88 -12.63 -12.13 -3.74
N LYS A 89 -12.81 -13.24 -4.46
CA LYS A 89 -13.71 -14.34 -4.05
C LYS A 89 -13.22 -15.14 -2.85
N LEU A 90 -11.96 -14.93 -2.44
CA LEU A 90 -11.35 -15.57 -1.29
C LEU A 90 -11.36 -14.66 -0.05
N VAL A 91 -11.87 -13.42 -0.19
CA VAL A 91 -12.01 -12.48 0.92
C VAL A 91 -12.98 -13.08 1.94
N PRO A 92 -12.60 -13.17 3.22
CA PRO A 92 -13.49 -13.66 4.26
C PRO A 92 -14.67 -12.71 4.47
N ASN A 93 -15.75 -13.23 5.05
CA ASN A 93 -16.83 -12.35 5.51
C ASN A 93 -16.32 -11.36 6.56
N ASN A 94 -17.08 -10.29 6.75
CA ASN A 94 -16.67 -9.17 7.58
C ASN A 94 -16.35 -9.56 9.03
N ASN A 95 -17.20 -10.38 9.68
CA ASN A 95 -16.96 -10.84 11.05
C ASN A 95 -15.64 -11.62 11.16
N THR A 96 -15.38 -12.52 10.22
CA THR A 96 -14.11 -13.26 10.17
C THR A 96 -12.93 -12.32 9.95
N PHE A 97 -13.06 -11.30 9.10
CA PHE A 97 -12.00 -10.33 8.87
C PHE A 97 -11.68 -9.51 10.13
N ILE A 98 -12.69 -8.93 10.79
CA ILE A 98 -12.50 -8.16 12.03
C ILE A 98 -11.91 -9.02 13.14
N ASN A 99 -12.37 -10.27 13.28
CA ASN A 99 -11.83 -11.20 14.28
C ASN A 99 -10.36 -11.57 14.03
N VAL A 100 -9.88 -11.48 12.78
CA VAL A 100 -8.45 -11.68 12.47
C VAL A 100 -7.62 -10.46 12.84
N LEU A 101 -8.20 -9.26 12.77
CA LEU A 101 -7.54 -8.02 13.17
C LEU A 101 -7.49 -7.86 14.69
N ALA A 102 -8.54 -8.29 15.39
CA ALA A 102 -8.65 -8.19 16.83
C ALA A 102 -7.62 -9.10 17.54
N ALA A 103 -6.90 -8.56 18.52
CA ALA A 103 -6.19 -9.38 19.49
C ALA A 103 -7.19 -10.14 20.38
N LYS A 104 -6.69 -11.12 21.13
CA LYS A 104 -7.52 -11.86 22.08
C LYS A 104 -8.13 -10.88 23.08
N ASP A 105 -9.45 -10.97 23.25
CA ASP A 105 -10.25 -10.14 24.18
C ASP A 105 -10.41 -8.66 23.78
N GLU A 106 -10.06 -8.26 22.56
CA GLU A 106 -10.33 -6.91 22.05
C GLU A 106 -11.79 -6.70 21.65
N THR A 107 -12.32 -5.53 22.00
CA THR A 107 -13.63 -5.08 21.52
C THR A 107 -13.51 -4.43 20.15
N HIS A 108 -14.61 -4.36 19.39
CA HIS A 108 -14.62 -3.65 18.11
C HIS A 108 -14.16 -2.18 18.23
N GLN A 109 -14.45 -1.52 19.36
CA GLN A 109 -14.02 -0.14 19.60
C GLN A 109 -12.49 -0.04 19.71
N MET A 110 -11.85 -0.99 20.42
CA MET A 110 -10.38 -1.01 20.55
C MET A 110 -9.70 -1.21 19.19
N VAL A 111 -10.22 -2.14 18.38
CA VAL A 111 -9.72 -2.35 17.00
C VAL A 111 -9.89 -1.08 16.17
N GLN A 112 -11.02 -0.39 16.30
CA GLN A 112 -11.28 0.86 15.58
C GLN A 112 -10.32 1.98 16.01
N ASP A 113 -10.00 2.08 17.30
CA ASP A 113 -9.05 3.06 17.86
C ASP A 113 -7.62 2.78 17.38
N ASP A 114 -7.22 1.51 17.31
CA ASP A 114 -5.91 1.09 16.78
C ASP A 114 -5.78 1.37 15.29
N ILE A 115 -6.82 1.05 14.50
CA ILE A 115 -6.84 1.40 13.07
C ILE A 115 -6.77 2.91 12.90
N THR A 116 -7.49 3.69 13.72
CA THR A 116 -7.46 5.16 13.68
C THR A 116 -6.05 5.69 13.96
N SER A 117 -5.37 5.12 14.96
CA SER A 117 -3.99 5.45 15.29
C SER A 117 -3.05 5.13 14.13
N LEU A 118 -3.18 3.96 13.51
CA LEU A 118 -2.40 3.57 12.34
C LEU A 118 -2.64 4.51 11.13
N ILE A 119 -3.89 4.87 10.85
CA ILE A 119 -4.25 5.83 9.80
C ILE A 119 -3.53 7.17 10.03
N SER A 120 -3.50 7.66 11.27
CA SER A 120 -2.86 8.94 11.60
C SER A 120 -1.35 8.96 11.31
N LEU A 121 -0.70 7.80 11.38
CA LEU A 121 0.72 7.62 11.04
C LEU A 121 0.94 7.41 9.54
N LEU A 122 0.05 6.65 8.88
CA LEU A 122 0.18 6.31 7.46
C LEU A 122 -0.04 7.51 6.54
N ILE A 123 -0.99 8.41 6.86
CA ILE A 123 -1.28 9.59 6.03
C ILE A 123 -0.03 10.47 5.78
N PRO A 124 0.68 10.97 6.81
CA PRO A 124 1.85 11.81 6.58
C PRO A 124 3.03 11.04 5.96
N LEU A 125 3.15 9.74 6.26
CA LEU A 125 4.17 8.89 5.63
C LEU A 125 3.94 8.74 4.12
N LEU A 126 2.70 8.41 3.72
CA LEU A 126 2.36 8.24 2.31
C LEU A 126 2.47 9.55 1.54
N SER A 127 2.07 10.67 2.15
CA SER A 127 2.28 11.99 1.54
C SER A 127 3.75 12.28 1.23
N GLN A 128 4.66 11.93 2.16
CA GLN A 128 6.11 12.05 1.93
C GLN A 128 6.59 11.11 0.82
N LEU A 129 6.16 9.83 0.83
CA LEU A 129 6.53 8.85 -0.19
C LEU A 129 6.07 9.30 -1.58
N HIS A 130 4.83 9.77 -1.73
CA HIS A 130 4.32 10.31 -3.00
C HIS A 130 5.16 11.49 -3.48
N SER A 131 5.48 12.44 -2.59
CA SER A 131 6.33 13.59 -2.92
C SER A 131 7.72 13.17 -3.42
N ILE A 132 8.33 12.16 -2.80
CA ILE A 132 9.63 11.62 -3.19
C ILE A 132 9.55 10.91 -4.55
N LEU A 133 8.51 10.11 -4.78
CA LEU A 133 8.31 9.39 -6.05
C LEU A 133 8.02 10.34 -7.21
N GLU A 134 7.36 11.47 -6.95
CA GLU A 134 7.17 12.56 -7.91
C GLU A 134 8.48 13.29 -8.20
N LEU A 135 9.26 13.64 -7.16
CA LEU A 135 10.56 14.31 -7.30
C LEU A 135 11.52 13.54 -8.20
N TYR A 136 11.48 12.20 -8.16
CA TYR A 136 12.32 11.34 -8.99
C TYR A 136 11.61 10.81 -10.25
N GLU A 137 10.46 11.37 -10.61
CA GLU A 137 9.70 11.09 -11.84
C GLU A 137 9.32 9.61 -12.06
N VAL A 138 9.14 8.84 -10.98
CA VAL A 138 8.77 7.41 -11.03
C VAL A 138 7.29 7.17 -10.74
N SER A 139 6.54 8.16 -10.27
CA SER A 139 5.13 8.03 -9.87
C SER A 139 4.19 7.46 -10.94
N LYS A 140 4.52 7.62 -12.23
CA LYS A 140 3.67 7.20 -13.37
C LYS A 140 4.00 5.83 -13.99
N LEU A 141 4.96 5.07 -13.43
CA LEU A 141 5.35 3.78 -14.02
C LEU A 141 4.23 2.74 -13.84
N LYS A 142 3.87 2.04 -14.93
CA LYS A 142 2.88 0.95 -14.91
C LYS A 142 3.52 -0.42 -14.62
N SER A 143 2.67 -1.43 -14.41
CA SER A 143 3.15 -2.81 -14.33
C SER A 143 3.91 -3.15 -15.61
N PRO A 144 4.99 -3.95 -15.52
CA PRO A 144 5.62 -4.51 -16.71
C PRO A 144 4.61 -5.23 -17.61
#